data_AF-A0A1A0M5N5-F1
#
_entry.id   AF-A0A1A0M5N5-F1
#
_cell.length_a   1.000
_cell.length_b   1.000
_cell.length_c   1.000
_cell.angle_alpha   90.00
_cell.angle_beta   90.00
_cell.angle_gamma   90.00
#
_symmetry.space_group_name_H-M   'P 1'
#
loop_
_entity.id
_entity.type
_entity.pdbx_description
1 polymer ?
#
loop_
_entity_poly.entity_id
_entity_poly.type
_entity_poly.pdbx_seq_one_letter_code
_entity_poly.pdbx_strand_id
1 'polypeptide(L)'
;MSDFTFRAARLAVATLTGAGLALAGSWPAAADPATDAQGFVDSTARCPTGDTAVAFGSTASSRVAICKSAGGAYQYRGVRISDGAKLIVAAGADGQGGYTATSDGITYTVSAKSLDISAGSQPIRSEPMTFFRSGGPLSGTAAAPAPAAGPVGTPSTPVTGAPAPVPTTPLPPPLPAEVGGARQGGH
;
A
#
# COMPACT_ATOMS: atom_id res chain seq x y z
N MET A 1 -60.88 0.53 13.97
CA MET A 1 -61.50 0.70 15.29
C MET A 1 -60.82 -0.23 16.25
N SER A 2 -60.11 0.34 17.21
CA SER A 2 -59.66 -0.22 18.50
C SER A 2 -58.36 0.46 18.87
N ASP A 3 -58.56 1.69 19.30
CA ASP A 3 -57.68 2.62 19.97
C ASP A 3 -57.20 2.05 21.30
N PHE A 4 -55.91 2.22 21.62
CA PHE A 4 -55.46 2.23 23.01
C PHE A 4 -54.49 3.38 23.23
N THR A 5 -55.08 4.46 23.72
CA THR A 5 -54.45 5.71 24.14
C THR A 5 -53.70 5.56 25.46
N PHE A 6 -52.43 5.99 25.43
CA PHE A 6 -51.58 6.58 26.47
C PHE A 6 -51.95 6.45 27.96
N ARG A 7 -50.98 5.96 28.75
CA ARG A 7 -50.71 6.45 30.11
C ARG A 7 -49.25 6.86 30.25
N ALA A 8 -49.06 8.15 30.52
CA ALA A 8 -47.79 8.77 30.87
C ALA A 8 -47.32 8.31 32.28
N ALA A 9 -46.02 8.07 32.44
CA ALA A 9 -45.37 8.06 33.75
C ALA A 9 -43.88 8.45 33.64
N ARG A 10 -43.63 9.73 33.95
CA ARG A 10 -42.50 10.32 34.69
C ARG A 10 -41.07 9.79 34.47
N LEU A 11 -40.28 10.68 33.83
CA LEU A 11 -38.93 11.13 34.19
C LEU A 11 -38.13 10.29 35.21
N ALA A 12 -37.01 9.75 34.74
CA ALA A 12 -35.79 9.61 35.53
C ALA A 12 -34.59 10.06 34.69
N VAL A 13 -34.02 11.20 35.07
CA VAL A 13 -32.73 11.71 34.58
C VAL A 13 -31.63 10.88 35.25
N ALA A 14 -30.76 10.28 34.45
CA ALA A 14 -29.49 9.72 34.92
C ALA A 14 -28.38 10.20 33.98
N THR A 15 -27.81 11.35 34.29
CA THR A 15 -26.58 11.86 33.66
C THR A 15 -25.40 11.10 34.25
N LEU A 16 -24.96 10.04 33.57
CA LEU A 16 -23.63 9.46 33.78
C LEU A 16 -22.67 10.12 32.80
N THR A 17 -22.01 11.19 33.27
CA THR A 17 -20.84 11.81 32.63
C THR A 17 -19.67 10.84 32.68
N GLY A 18 -19.62 9.90 31.74
CA GLY A 18 -18.45 9.06 31.47
C GLY A 18 -17.57 9.74 30.42
N ALA A 19 -16.71 10.66 30.85
CA ALA A 19 -15.65 11.22 30.01
C ALA A 19 -14.56 10.16 29.79
N GLY A 20 -14.81 9.23 28.87
CA GLY A 20 -13.78 8.33 28.37
C GLY A 20 -12.82 9.11 27.50
N LEU A 21 -11.62 9.41 28.03
CA LEU A 21 -10.49 9.95 27.28
C LEU A 21 -10.19 9.03 26.10
N ALA A 22 -10.68 9.41 24.92
CA ALA A 22 -10.26 8.84 23.66
C ALA A 22 -8.78 9.20 23.47
N LEU A 23 -7.89 8.27 23.82
CA LEU A 23 -6.53 8.26 23.33
C LEU A 23 -6.61 8.00 21.82
N ALA A 24 -6.79 9.08 21.06
CA ALA A 24 -6.57 9.09 19.63
C ALA A 24 -5.08 8.86 19.39
N GLY A 25 -4.66 7.60 19.42
CA GLY A 25 -3.38 7.20 18.86
C GLY A 25 -3.43 7.52 17.38
N SER A 26 -2.68 8.54 16.96
CA SER A 26 -2.38 8.79 15.56
C SER A 26 -1.64 7.58 15.04
N TRP A 27 -2.36 6.67 14.37
CA TRP A 27 -1.71 5.65 13.56
C TRP A 27 -0.77 6.36 12.60
N PRO A 28 0.52 5.98 12.55
CA PRO A 28 1.40 6.51 11.52
C PRO A 28 0.77 6.13 10.19
N ALA A 29 0.28 7.14 9.46
CA ALA A 29 -0.07 6.96 8.07
C ALA A 29 1.21 6.48 7.38
N ALA A 30 1.21 5.24 6.88
CA ALA A 30 2.31 4.77 6.05
C ALA A 30 2.48 5.79 4.93
N ALA A 31 3.69 6.32 4.79
CA ALA A 31 3.99 7.24 3.70
C ALA A 31 3.63 6.53 2.39
N ASP A 32 2.93 7.24 1.52
CA ASP A 32 2.61 6.76 0.19
C ASP A 32 3.91 6.31 -0.52
N PRO A 33 3.88 5.21 -1.30
CA PRO A 33 5.04 4.80 -2.08
C PRO A 33 5.57 5.94 -2.96
N ALA A 34 6.90 6.07 -3.06
CA ALA A 34 7.54 7.01 -3.96
C ALA A 34 7.18 6.67 -5.42
N THR A 35 6.60 7.64 -6.14
CA THR A 35 6.05 7.45 -7.48
C THR A 35 6.36 8.62 -8.41
N ASP A 36 6.54 8.34 -9.70
CA ASP A 36 6.79 9.29 -10.77
C ASP A 36 5.96 8.95 -12.02
N ALA A 37 6.22 9.62 -13.15
CA ALA A 37 5.50 9.41 -14.41
C ALA A 37 5.63 7.98 -14.98
N GLN A 38 6.64 7.21 -14.55
CA GLN A 38 6.88 5.81 -14.89
C GLN A 38 6.33 4.84 -13.82
N GLY A 39 5.67 5.34 -12.78
CA GLY A 39 5.07 4.55 -11.71
C GLY A 39 5.94 4.52 -10.46
N PHE A 40 6.04 3.39 -9.78
CA PHE A 40 6.86 3.24 -8.56
C PHE A 40 8.35 3.39 -8.86
N VAL A 41 9.06 4.31 -8.19
CA VAL A 41 10.48 4.61 -8.45
C VAL A 41 11.38 3.38 -8.22
N ASP A 42 11.17 2.65 -7.13
CA ASP A 42 11.98 1.50 -6.72
C ASP A 42 11.23 0.18 -6.93
N SER A 43 10.75 -0.05 -8.16
CA SER A 43 10.00 -1.25 -8.51
C SER A 43 10.41 -1.81 -9.87
N THR A 44 10.51 -3.13 -9.96
CA THR A 44 10.66 -3.81 -11.25
C THR A 44 9.39 -3.76 -12.11
N ALA A 45 8.25 -3.31 -11.55
CA ALA A 45 7.04 -3.01 -12.31
C ALA A 45 7.10 -1.63 -13.00
N ARG A 46 8.07 -0.77 -12.65
CA ARG A 46 8.21 0.59 -13.19
C ARG A 46 8.35 0.61 -14.70
N CYS A 47 7.60 1.46 -15.39
CA CYS A 47 7.61 1.58 -16.85
C CYS A 47 9.00 1.95 -17.40
N PRO A 48 9.36 1.47 -18.61
CA PRO A 48 10.65 1.80 -19.22
C PRO A 48 10.71 3.30 -19.54
N THR A 49 11.93 3.81 -19.72
CA THR A 49 12.13 5.22 -20.10
C THR A 49 11.45 5.51 -21.43
N GLY A 50 10.69 6.60 -21.49
CA GLY A 50 9.89 6.99 -22.67
C GLY A 50 8.42 6.55 -22.60
N ASP A 51 8.07 5.63 -21.71
CA ASP A 51 6.70 5.21 -21.46
C ASP A 51 6.13 5.90 -20.22
N THR A 52 4.80 6.05 -20.19
CA THR A 52 4.08 6.63 -19.05
C THR A 52 3.25 5.57 -18.35
N ALA A 53 3.30 5.53 -17.02
CA ALA A 53 2.40 4.72 -16.22
C ALA A 53 1.00 5.37 -16.16
N VAL A 54 0.06 4.81 -16.91
CA VAL A 54 -1.33 5.32 -16.95
C VAL A 54 -2.19 4.79 -15.82
N ALA A 55 -1.78 3.66 -15.24
CA ALA A 55 -2.30 3.09 -14.00
C ALA A 55 -1.21 2.26 -13.32
N PHE A 56 -1.15 2.26 -11.99
CA PHE A 56 -0.26 1.39 -11.23
C PHE A 56 -0.77 1.22 -9.81
N GLY A 57 -0.47 0.07 -9.21
CA GLY A 57 -0.99 -0.29 -7.90
C GLY A 57 -0.11 -1.29 -7.15
N SER A 58 -0.34 -1.39 -5.85
CA SER A 58 0.24 -2.42 -4.98
C SER A 58 -0.89 -3.17 -4.29
N THR A 59 -0.69 -4.47 -4.13
CA THR A 59 -1.50 -5.38 -3.31
C THR A 59 -0.62 -5.93 -2.18
N ALA A 60 -1.18 -6.79 -1.34
CA ALA A 60 -0.39 -7.51 -0.34
C ALA A 60 0.65 -8.47 -0.93
N SER A 61 0.53 -8.88 -2.20
CA SER A 61 1.40 -9.90 -2.82
C SER A 61 2.05 -9.46 -4.12
N SER A 62 1.55 -8.39 -4.75
CA SER A 62 1.92 -8.01 -6.10
C SER A 62 2.03 -6.49 -6.24
N ARG A 63 2.86 -6.06 -7.18
CA ARG A 63 2.96 -4.67 -7.61
C ARG A 63 2.80 -4.63 -9.13
N VAL A 64 1.93 -3.76 -9.61
CA VAL A 64 1.54 -3.72 -11.04
C VAL A 64 1.63 -2.32 -11.61
N ALA A 65 1.96 -2.22 -12.89
CA ALA A 65 1.86 -0.99 -13.68
C ALA A 65 1.34 -1.30 -15.09
N ILE A 66 0.59 -0.34 -15.63
CA ILE A 66 0.16 -0.29 -17.02
C ILE A 66 0.93 0.85 -17.67
N CYS A 67 1.84 0.47 -18.56
CA CYS A 67 2.67 1.39 -19.31
C CYS A 67 2.03 1.69 -20.64
N LYS A 68 1.94 2.97 -21.00
CA LYS A 68 1.54 3.43 -22.33
C LYS A 68 2.77 3.96 -23.04
N SER A 69 3.07 3.36 -24.18
CA SER A 69 4.12 3.83 -25.08
C SER A 69 3.71 5.10 -25.82
N ALA A 70 4.68 5.82 -26.39
CA ALA A 70 4.43 6.97 -27.25
C ALA A 70 3.52 6.63 -28.46
N GLY A 71 3.58 5.39 -28.96
CA GLY A 71 2.70 4.87 -30.01
C GLY A 71 1.30 4.48 -29.53
N GLY A 72 1.00 4.64 -28.24
CA GLY A 72 -0.32 4.37 -27.65
C GLY A 72 -0.58 2.92 -27.26
N ALA A 73 0.35 2.00 -27.51
CA ALA A 73 0.24 0.60 -27.07
C ALA A 73 0.40 0.50 -25.55
N TYR A 74 -0.42 -0.36 -24.93
CA TYR A 74 -0.36 -0.64 -23.50
C TYR A 74 0.41 -1.92 -23.21
N GLN A 75 1.16 -1.90 -22.11
CA GLN A 75 1.90 -3.03 -21.59
C GLN A 75 1.59 -3.20 -20.11
N TYR A 76 1.22 -4.40 -19.71
CA TYR A 76 1.12 -4.79 -18.32
C TYR A 76 2.49 -5.20 -17.80
N ARG A 77 2.83 -4.72 -16.60
CA ARG A 77 4.03 -5.11 -15.86
C ARG A 77 3.65 -5.47 -14.44
N GLY A 78 3.68 -6.76 -14.13
CA GLY A 78 3.40 -7.30 -12.80
C GLY A 78 4.66 -7.86 -12.17
N VAL A 79 4.80 -7.66 -10.86
CA VAL A 79 5.89 -8.22 -10.06
C VAL A 79 5.34 -8.79 -8.78
N ARG A 80 5.71 -10.02 -8.46
CA ARG A 80 5.34 -10.65 -7.20
C ARG A 80 6.31 -10.23 -6.10
N ILE A 81 5.78 -9.77 -4.96
CA ILE A 81 6.57 -9.22 -3.86
C ILE A 81 7.43 -10.30 -3.18
N SER A 82 6.93 -11.56 -3.13
CA SER A 82 7.59 -12.66 -2.41
C SER A 82 8.95 -13.08 -2.99
N ASP A 83 9.09 -13.03 -4.31
CA ASP A 83 10.26 -13.59 -5.01
C ASP A 83 10.74 -12.72 -6.19
N GLY A 84 10.07 -11.60 -6.46
CA GLY A 84 10.43 -10.69 -7.53
C GLY A 84 10.16 -11.22 -8.94
N ALA A 85 9.42 -12.33 -9.10
CA ALA A 85 9.03 -12.84 -10.40
C ALA A 85 8.25 -11.77 -11.18
N LYS A 86 8.59 -11.62 -12.46
CA LYS A 86 8.10 -10.54 -13.32
C LYS A 86 7.26 -11.12 -14.44
N LEU A 87 6.17 -10.44 -14.78
CA LEU A 87 5.38 -10.69 -15.96
C LEU A 87 5.25 -9.39 -16.75
N ILE A 88 5.64 -9.41 -18.02
CA ILE A 88 5.55 -8.28 -18.92
C ILE A 88 4.86 -8.76 -20.20
N VAL A 89 3.65 -8.26 -20.47
CA VAL A 89 2.83 -8.68 -21.61
C VAL A 89 2.03 -7.51 -22.15
N ALA A 90 1.54 -7.63 -23.38
CA ALA A 90 0.63 -6.64 -23.96
C ALA A 90 -0.66 -6.53 -23.12
N ALA A 91 -1.18 -5.31 -23.02
CA ALA A 91 -2.43 -5.02 -22.31
C ALA A 91 -3.42 -4.28 -23.21
N GLY A 92 -4.69 -4.34 -22.85
CA GLY A 92 -5.78 -3.55 -23.40
C GLY A 92 -6.46 -2.74 -22.30
N ALA A 93 -7.03 -1.59 -22.66
CA ALA A 93 -7.92 -0.84 -21.78
C ALA A 93 -9.37 -1.31 -22.02
N ASP A 94 -10.15 -1.48 -20.96
CA ASP A 94 -11.55 -1.91 -21.05
C ASP A 94 -12.54 -0.74 -21.28
N GLY A 95 -12.05 0.50 -21.27
CA GLY A 95 -12.85 1.71 -21.41
C GLY A 95 -13.59 2.15 -20.14
N GLN A 96 -13.51 1.39 -19.05
CA GLN A 96 -14.14 1.65 -17.75
C GLN A 96 -13.10 1.97 -16.65
N GLY A 97 -11.85 2.22 -17.05
CA GLY A 97 -10.73 2.48 -16.15
C GLY A 97 -10.03 1.23 -15.65
N GLY A 98 -10.37 0.06 -16.18
CA GLY A 98 -9.64 -1.19 -16.01
C GLY A 98 -8.76 -1.52 -17.20
N TYR A 99 -7.85 -2.47 -16.97
CA TYR A 99 -6.91 -2.95 -17.98
C TYR A 99 -6.81 -4.46 -17.91
N THR A 100 -6.77 -5.10 -19.07
CA THR A 100 -6.67 -6.55 -19.19
C THR A 100 -5.39 -6.95 -19.91
N ALA A 101 -4.75 -7.99 -19.42
CA ALA A 101 -3.61 -8.60 -20.07
C ALA A 101 -3.72 -10.12 -19.98
N THR A 102 -3.21 -10.83 -20.98
CA THR A 102 -3.32 -12.30 -21.03
C THR A 102 -1.95 -12.93 -21.31
N SER A 103 -1.62 -13.98 -20.56
CA SER A 103 -0.44 -14.83 -20.76
C SER A 103 -0.83 -16.28 -20.50
N ASP A 104 -0.51 -17.19 -21.41
CA ASP A 104 -0.66 -18.64 -21.18
C ASP A 104 -2.05 -19.08 -20.69
N GLY A 105 -3.11 -18.41 -21.17
CA GLY A 105 -4.49 -18.67 -20.76
C GLY A 105 -4.90 -18.03 -19.42
N ILE A 106 -4.00 -17.32 -18.75
CA ILE A 106 -4.26 -16.52 -17.55
C ILE A 106 -4.54 -15.07 -17.93
N THR A 107 -5.65 -14.54 -17.47
CA THR A 107 -6.05 -13.14 -17.63
C THR A 107 -5.83 -12.38 -16.34
N TYR A 108 -5.21 -11.22 -16.46
CA TYR A 108 -4.92 -10.26 -15.41
C TYR A 108 -5.76 -9.02 -15.65
N THR A 109 -6.73 -8.76 -14.77
CA THR A 109 -7.59 -7.58 -14.82
C THR A 109 -7.18 -6.63 -13.71
N VAL A 110 -6.60 -5.51 -14.09
CA VAL A 110 -6.19 -4.43 -13.19
C VAL A 110 -7.31 -3.41 -13.10
N SER A 111 -7.79 -3.16 -11.89
CA SER A 111 -8.73 -2.09 -11.59
C SER A 111 -8.27 -1.28 -10.38
N ALA A 112 -8.95 -0.17 -10.10
CA ALA A 112 -8.70 0.60 -8.88
C ALA A 112 -9.00 -0.18 -7.59
N LYS A 113 -9.80 -1.25 -7.67
CA LYS A 113 -10.25 -2.03 -6.51
C LYS A 113 -9.38 -3.27 -6.27
N SER A 114 -9.06 -3.99 -7.34
CA SER A 114 -8.37 -5.28 -7.27
C SER A 114 -7.54 -5.57 -8.51
N LEU A 115 -6.56 -6.44 -8.33
CA LEU A 115 -5.95 -7.25 -9.38
C LEU A 115 -6.65 -8.61 -9.38
N ASP A 116 -7.46 -8.86 -10.41
CA ASP A 116 -8.15 -10.13 -10.60
C ASP A 116 -7.37 -10.99 -11.60
N ILE A 117 -7.16 -12.26 -11.24
CA ILE A 117 -6.39 -13.24 -12.00
C ILE A 117 -7.30 -14.44 -12.25
N SER A 118 -7.52 -14.79 -13.52
CA SER A 118 -8.39 -15.91 -13.90
C SER A 118 -7.77 -16.80 -14.97
N ALA A 119 -8.08 -18.10 -14.96
CA ALA A 119 -7.86 -19.01 -16.09
C ALA A 119 -9.17 -19.15 -16.85
N GLY A 120 -9.29 -18.49 -17.99
CA GLY A 120 -10.57 -18.38 -18.70
C GLY A 120 -11.67 -17.83 -17.79
N SER A 121 -12.71 -18.62 -17.53
CA SER A 121 -13.84 -18.27 -16.67
C SER A 121 -13.64 -18.57 -15.18
N GLN A 122 -12.55 -19.24 -14.80
CA GLN A 122 -12.30 -19.60 -13.40
C GLN A 122 -11.43 -18.54 -12.71
N PRO A 123 -11.92 -17.84 -11.67
CA PRO A 123 -11.08 -16.97 -10.87
C PRO A 123 -10.05 -17.81 -10.10
N ILE A 124 -8.77 -17.48 -10.28
CA ILE A 124 -7.66 -18.11 -9.56
C ILE A 124 -7.41 -17.33 -8.26
N ARG A 125 -7.39 -16.00 -8.37
CA ARG A 125 -7.07 -15.11 -7.27
C ARG A 125 -7.61 -13.72 -7.52
N SER A 126 -8.18 -13.10 -6.49
CA SER A 126 -8.45 -11.66 -6.47
C SER A 126 -7.62 -11.04 -5.36
N GLU A 127 -6.83 -10.04 -5.70
CA GLU A 127 -5.95 -9.33 -4.77
C GLU A 127 -6.44 -7.89 -4.61
N PRO A 128 -6.90 -7.47 -3.42
CA PRO A 128 -7.33 -6.09 -3.21
C PRO A 128 -6.15 -5.13 -3.35
N MET A 129 -6.41 -3.98 -3.97
CA MET A 129 -5.44 -2.90 -4.06
C MET A 129 -5.32 -2.23 -2.69
N THR A 130 -4.10 -2.16 -2.17
CA THR A 130 -3.75 -1.35 -0.99
C THR A 130 -3.32 0.05 -1.38
N PHE A 131 -2.91 0.22 -2.64
CA PHE A 131 -2.58 1.50 -3.24
C PHE A 131 -2.89 1.43 -4.74
N PHE A 132 -3.48 2.48 -5.29
CA PHE A 132 -3.73 2.59 -6.72
C PHE A 132 -3.69 4.05 -7.17
N ARG A 133 -3.04 4.30 -8.32
CA ARG A 133 -3.09 5.58 -9.01
C ARG A 133 -3.34 5.37 -10.50
N SER A 134 -4.18 6.22 -11.08
CA SER A 134 -4.47 6.30 -12.50
C SER A 134 -4.74 7.75 -12.90
N GLY A 135 -4.75 8.04 -14.21
CA GLY A 135 -5.06 9.40 -14.70
C GLY A 135 -4.03 10.02 -15.64
N GLY A 136 -3.10 9.23 -16.20
CA GLY A 136 -2.06 9.74 -17.10
C GLY A 136 -0.85 10.31 -16.34
N PRO A 137 0.13 10.90 -17.05
CA PRO A 137 1.38 11.32 -16.43
C PRO A 137 1.06 12.25 -15.27
N LEU A 138 1.59 11.91 -14.08
CA LEU A 138 1.41 12.68 -12.86
C LEU A 138 1.79 14.13 -13.17
N SER A 139 0.80 14.98 -13.42
CA SER A 139 1.02 16.40 -13.58
C SER A 139 1.42 16.88 -12.19
N GLY A 140 2.71 17.16 -12.04
CA GLY A 140 3.30 17.51 -10.76
C GLY A 140 2.60 18.75 -10.17
N THR A 141 1.71 18.54 -9.22
CA THR A 141 1.43 19.46 -8.11
C THR A 141 0.84 18.63 -6.97
N ALA A 142 1.71 17.95 -6.24
CA ALA A 142 1.45 17.58 -4.86
C ALA A 142 2.46 18.32 -3.97
N ALA A 143 2.46 19.65 -4.05
CA ALA A 143 2.80 20.46 -2.90
C ALA A 143 1.49 20.62 -2.13
N ALA A 144 1.27 19.75 -1.14
CA ALA A 144 0.37 20.12 -0.06
C ALA A 144 0.87 21.47 0.49
N PRO A 145 -0.01 22.46 0.76
CA PRO A 145 0.44 23.66 1.43
C PRO A 145 1.10 23.23 2.74
N ALA A 146 2.39 23.52 2.89
CA ALA A 146 3.05 23.42 4.18
C ALA A 146 2.19 24.22 5.16
N PRO A 147 1.74 23.65 6.29
CA PRO A 147 1.16 24.48 7.34
C PRO A 147 2.21 25.53 7.70
N ALA A 148 1.78 26.79 7.65
CA ALA A 148 2.60 27.97 7.87
C ALA A 148 3.54 27.75 9.07
N ALA A 149 4.80 28.13 8.88
CA ALA A 149 5.80 28.18 9.92
C ALA A 149 5.22 28.86 11.17
N GLY A 150 4.97 28.07 12.21
CA GLY A 150 4.87 28.61 13.57
C GLY A 150 6.23 29.23 13.94
N PRO A 151 6.25 30.25 14.82
CA PRO A 151 7.46 31.01 15.09
C PRO A 151 8.57 30.10 15.59
N VAL A 152 9.77 30.34 15.04
CA VAL A 152 11.03 29.67 15.36
C VAL A 152 11.26 29.71 16.87
N GLY A 153 11.04 28.56 17.52
CA GLY A 153 11.58 28.28 18.83
C GLY A 153 13.08 28.01 18.70
N THR A 154 13.85 28.69 19.53
CA THR A 154 15.31 28.68 19.65
C THR A 154 15.92 27.27 19.58
N PRO A 155 17.09 27.07 18.96
CA PRO A 155 17.79 25.78 19.00
C PRO A 155 18.25 25.49 20.43
N SER A 156 17.68 24.46 21.06
CA SER A 156 18.29 23.86 22.25
C SER A 156 19.51 23.06 21.81
N THR A 157 20.66 23.45 22.35
CA THR A 157 21.97 22.79 22.21
C THR A 157 21.90 21.26 22.40
N PRO A 158 22.71 20.47 21.67
CA PRO A 158 22.74 19.02 21.86
C PRO A 158 23.31 18.68 23.23
N VAL A 159 22.48 18.12 24.12
CA VAL A 159 22.97 17.45 25.33
C VAL A 159 23.64 16.14 24.93
N THR A 160 24.97 16.18 24.89
CA THR A 160 25.82 14.99 24.86
C THR A 160 25.67 14.30 26.21
N GLY A 161 25.01 13.13 26.25
CA GLY A 161 24.93 12.32 27.48
C GLY A 161 23.75 11.36 27.67
N ALA A 162 22.86 11.16 26.69
CA ALA A 162 21.79 10.15 26.83
C ALA A 162 22.28 8.76 26.41
N PRO A 163 22.25 7.72 27.29
CA PRO A 163 22.61 6.36 26.92
C PRO A 163 21.71 5.83 25.81
N ALA A 164 22.29 5.14 24.82
CA ALA A 164 21.55 4.42 23.79
C ALA A 164 20.64 3.36 24.45
N PRO A 165 19.36 3.24 24.06
CA PRO A 165 18.52 2.16 24.54
C PRO A 165 19.05 0.84 23.96
N VAL A 166 19.56 -0.02 24.83
CA VAL A 166 19.83 -1.42 24.54
C VAL A 166 18.49 -2.13 24.28
N PRO A 167 18.27 -2.76 23.12
CA PRO A 167 17.10 -3.59 22.91
C PRO A 167 17.19 -4.81 23.84
N THR A 168 16.30 -4.89 24.84
CA THR A 168 16.18 -6.02 25.77
C THR A 168 15.13 -7.05 25.34
N THR A 169 14.83 -7.16 24.04
CA THR A 169 13.96 -8.24 23.56
C THR A 169 14.75 -9.54 23.57
N PRO A 170 14.33 -10.57 24.33
CA PRO A 170 14.97 -11.89 24.28
C PRO A 170 14.91 -12.42 22.84
N LEU A 171 16.08 -12.73 22.28
CA LEU A 171 16.20 -13.32 20.97
C LEU A 171 15.51 -14.70 20.98
N PRO A 172 14.67 -15.05 19.98
CA PRO A 172 14.14 -16.40 19.87
C PRO A 172 15.30 -17.41 19.74
N PRO A 173 15.15 -18.63 20.27
CA PRO A 173 16.21 -19.64 20.18
C PRO A 173 16.61 -19.86 18.71
N PRO A 174 17.92 -20.00 18.41
CA PRO A 174 18.40 -20.16 17.05
C PRO A 174 17.80 -21.41 16.40
N LEU A 175 17.45 -21.30 15.12
CA LEU A 175 17.05 -22.44 14.30
C LEU A 175 18.26 -23.39 14.11
N PRO A 176 18.05 -24.72 14.01
CA PRO A 176 19.13 -25.70 13.80
C PRO A 176 20.01 -25.45 12.56
N ALA A 177 19.56 -24.62 11.61
CA ALA A 177 20.33 -24.26 10.42
C ALA A 177 21.50 -23.29 10.69
N GLU A 178 21.52 -22.62 11.85
CA GLU A 178 22.60 -21.68 12.23
C GLU A 178 23.65 -22.33 13.16
N VAL A 179 23.43 -23.59 13.59
CA VAL A 179 24.37 -24.38 14.39
C VAL A 179 24.97 -25.49 13.53
N GLY A 180 25.92 -25.13 12.66
CA GLY A 180 26.51 -26.13 11.75
C GLY A 180 27.61 -25.60 10.85
N GLY A 181 28.74 -25.18 11.43
CA GLY A 181 29.91 -24.80 10.64
C GLY A 181 31.15 -24.44 11.44
N ALA A 182 31.38 -25.08 12.59
CA ALA A 182 32.64 -24.96 13.30
C ALA A 182 33.78 -25.54 12.43
N ARG A 183 34.57 -24.68 11.79
CA ARG A 183 35.93 -25.05 11.37
C ARG A 183 36.81 -25.11 12.62
N GLN A 184 36.83 -26.28 13.24
CA GLN A 184 37.96 -26.71 14.03
C GLN A 184 39.18 -26.88 13.14
N GLY A 185 40.36 -26.54 13.65
CA GLY A 185 41.62 -27.05 13.13
C GLY A 185 42.73 -26.01 13.06
N GLY A 186 43.33 -25.68 14.20
CA GLY A 186 44.75 -25.36 14.23
C GLY A 186 45.55 -26.65 14.40
N HIS A 187 46.60 -26.80 13.60
CA HIS A 187 47.87 -27.45 13.90
C HIS A 187 48.93 -26.86 12.95
#